data_AF-A0A7S3ZFM9-F1
#
_entry.id   AF-A0A7S3ZFM9-F1
#
_cell.length_a   1.000
_cell.length_b   1.000
_cell.length_c   1.000
_cell.angle_alpha   90.00
_cell.angle_beta   90.00
_cell.angle_gamma   90.00
#
_symmetry.space_group_name_H-M   'P 1'
#
loop_
_entity.id
_entity.type
_entity.pdbx_description
1 polymer ?
#
loop_
_entity_poly.entity_id
_entity_poly.type
_entity_poly.pdbx_seq_one_letter_code
_entity_poly.pdbx_strand_id
1 'polypeptide(L)'
;RSQAFDILFLNGESLLELPLRQRRKILKQNVVVKEKRFEIIEQKTGLTKTEEIMEELDRAIVDRLEGVIIKNLDSKYVLNERGNKWLKLKPDHVPGMRDELDIAILGGYYGEGTHGR
;
A
#
# COMPACT_ATOMS: atom_id res chain seq x y z
N ARG A 1 -1.10 -10.42 -13.52
CA ARG A 1 -1.76 -9.11 -13.73
C ARG A 1 -0.90 -8.08 -13.00
N SER A 2 -0.40 -7.07 -13.70
CA SER A 2 0.40 -6.01 -13.07
C SER A 2 -0.46 -4.76 -12.91
N GLN A 3 -0.34 -4.09 -11.77
CA GLN A 3 -1.09 -2.87 -11.47
C GLN A 3 -0.12 -1.73 -11.14
N ALA A 4 -0.19 -0.64 -11.90
CA ALA A 4 0.58 0.57 -11.67
C ALA A 4 -0.12 1.48 -10.67
N PHE A 5 0.64 2.05 -9.74
CA PHE A 5 0.11 2.95 -8.71
C PHE A 5 0.79 4.34 -8.68
N ASP A 6 1.93 4.49 -9.35
CA ASP A 6 2.72 5.74 -9.44
C ASP A 6 3.54 5.74 -10.73
N ILE A 7 4.09 6.91 -11.10
CA ILE A 7 5.06 7.10 -12.19
C ILE A 7 6.16 8.03 -11.70
N LEU A 8 7.41 7.61 -11.84
CA LEU A 8 8.56 8.31 -11.25
C LEU A 8 9.46 9.00 -12.29
N PHE A 9 9.36 8.59 -13.55
CA PHE A 9 10.19 9.08 -14.64
C PHE A 9 9.43 8.98 -15.95
N LEU A 10 9.53 10.01 -16.80
CA LEU A 10 8.89 10.02 -18.11
C LEU A 10 9.73 10.86 -19.08
N ASN A 11 10.04 10.32 -20.26
CA ASN A 11 10.67 11.04 -21.37
C ASN A 11 11.97 11.80 -21.02
N GLY A 12 12.81 11.24 -20.16
CA GLY A 12 14.07 11.88 -19.74
C GLY A 12 13.95 12.73 -18.48
N GLU A 13 12.74 12.95 -17.96
CA GLU A 13 12.51 13.80 -16.80
C GLU A 13 12.14 12.99 -15.55
N SER A 14 12.76 13.36 -14.43
CA SER A 14 12.43 12.85 -13.10
C SER A 14 11.18 13.53 -12.57
N LEU A 15 10.23 12.74 -12.06
CA LEU A 15 8.97 13.23 -11.49
C LEU A 15 8.96 13.18 -9.96
N LEU A 16 10.08 12.81 -9.33
CA LEU A 16 10.17 12.57 -7.87
C LEU A 16 9.77 13.79 -7.03
N GLU A 17 10.12 14.98 -7.52
CA GLU A 17 9.84 16.27 -6.86
C GLU A 17 8.38 16.73 -7.02
N LEU A 18 7.61 16.11 -7.92
CA LEU A 18 6.20 16.45 -8.10
C LEU A 18 5.35 15.80 -7.00
N PRO A 19 4.29 16.47 -6.52
CA PRO A 19 3.30 15.86 -5.65
C PRO A 19 2.62 14.64 -6.28
N LEU A 20 2.22 13.67 -5.45
CA LEU A 20 1.53 12.46 -5.91
C LEU A 20 0.30 12.77 -6.77
N ARG A 21 -0.47 13.82 -6.45
CA ARG A 21 -1.61 14.25 -7.29
C ARG A 21 -1.21 14.51 -8.75
N GLN A 22 -0.05 15.11 -8.99
CA GLN A 22 0.44 15.43 -10.33
C GLN A 22 0.97 14.17 -11.01
N ARG A 23 1.79 13.37 -10.31
CA ARG A 23 2.29 12.09 -10.84
C ARG A 23 1.15 11.16 -11.25
N ARG A 24 0.07 11.09 -10.46
CA ARG A 24 -1.15 10.32 -10.79
C ARG A 24 -1.81 10.79 -12.08
N LYS A 25 -1.90 12.11 -12.30
CA LYS A 25 -2.44 12.68 -13.54
C LYS A 25 -1.57 12.28 -14.73
N ILE A 26 -0.25 12.43 -14.60
CA ILE A 26 0.72 12.04 -15.63
C ILE A 26 0.61 10.54 -15.95
N LEU A 27 0.54 9.68 -14.93
CA LEU A 27 0.37 8.23 -15.08
C LEU A 27 -0.86 7.92 -15.93
N LYS A 28 -2.03 8.47 -15.57
CA LYS A 28 -3.29 8.23 -16.29
C LYS A 28 -3.28 8.74 -17.74
N GLN A 29 -2.54 9.82 -18.01
CA GLN A 29 -2.48 10.43 -19.35
C GLN A 29 -1.52 9.70 -20.29
N ASN A 30 -0.49 9.03 -19.76
CA ASN A 30 0.61 8.49 -20.58
C ASN A 30 0.67 6.96 -20.61
N VAL A 31 -0.02 6.27 -19.69
CA VAL A 31 -0.02 4.81 -19.64
C VAL A 31 -1.21 4.23 -20.39
N VAL A 32 -0.91 3.38 -21.37
CA VAL A 32 -1.92 2.59 -22.08
C VAL A 32 -2.27 1.35 -21.26
N VAL A 33 -3.51 1.29 -20.78
CA VAL A 33 -4.05 0.15 -20.05
C VAL A 33 -4.32 -1.01 -21.02
N LYS A 34 -3.93 -2.22 -20.63
CA LYS A 34 -4.29 -3.47 -21.30
C LYS A 34 -5.03 -4.35 -20.30
N GLU A 35 -6.34 -4.46 -20.50
CA GLU A 35 -7.22 -5.20 -19.61
C GLU A 35 -6.66 -6.60 -19.29
N LYS A 36 -6.71 -6.99 -18.01
CA LYS A 36 -6.23 -8.27 -17.47
C LYS A 36 -4.72 -8.51 -17.59
N ARG A 37 -3.95 -7.58 -18.18
CA ARG A 37 -2.48 -7.67 -18.28
C ARG A 37 -1.78 -6.57 -17.48
N PHE A 38 -2.11 -5.31 -17.77
CA PHE A 38 -1.51 -4.13 -17.18
C PHE A 38 -2.55 -3.05 -16.96
N GLU A 39 -2.80 -2.69 -15.72
CA GLU A 39 -3.84 -1.74 -15.35
C GLU A 39 -3.28 -0.69 -14.39
N ILE A 40 -4.00 0.42 -14.26
CA ILE A 40 -3.74 1.40 -13.20
C ILE A 40 -4.65 1.03 -12.04
N ILE A 41 -4.09 0.93 -10.83
CA ILE A 41 -4.88 0.62 -9.64
C ILE A 41 -5.91 1.74 -9.40
N GLU A 42 -7.15 1.34 -9.12
CA GLU A 42 -8.18 2.27 -8.68
C GLU A 42 -7.79 2.86 -7.32
N GLN A 43 -8.01 4.16 -7.14
CA GLN A 43 -7.78 4.81 -5.85
C GLN A 43 -8.83 5.88 -5.65
N LYS A 44 -9.43 5.88 -4.45
CA LYS A 44 -10.31 6.96 -4.01
C LYS A 44 -9.50 8.09 -3.38
N THR A 45 -10.00 9.29 -3.52
CA THR A 45 -9.33 10.52 -3.08
C THR A 45 -10.31 11.41 -2.34
N GLY A 46 -9.80 12.27 -1.45
CA GLY A 46 -10.63 13.19 -0.68
C GLY A 46 -11.22 12.58 0.59
N LEU A 47 -10.80 11.37 0.97
CA LEU A 47 -11.12 10.77 2.25
C LEU A 47 -10.39 11.56 3.34
N THR A 48 -11.13 12.07 4.30
CA THR A 48 -10.62 12.91 5.39
C THR A 48 -11.01 12.39 6.77
N LYS A 49 -11.97 11.45 6.82
CA LYS A 49 -12.48 10.88 8.07
C LYS A 49 -12.03 9.44 8.26
N THR A 50 -11.88 9.02 9.51
CA THR A 50 -11.46 7.67 9.87
C THR A 50 -12.49 6.63 9.42
N GLU A 51 -13.78 6.95 9.53
CA GLU A 51 -14.88 6.07 9.15
C GLU A 51 -14.83 5.71 7.66
N GLU A 52 -14.57 6.69 6.79
CA GLU A 52 -14.41 6.48 5.34
C GLU A 52 -13.25 5.53 5.03
N ILE A 53 -12.16 5.63 5.79
CA ILE A 53 -10.98 4.76 5.64
C ILE A 53 -11.30 3.35 6.11
N MET A 54 -12.03 3.19 7.22
CA MET A 54 -12.45 1.89 7.73
C MET A 54 -13.39 1.18 6.74
N GLU A 55 -14.30 1.90 6.09
CA GLU A 55 -15.13 1.33 5.01
C GLU A 55 -14.31 0.83 3.81
N GLU A 56 -13.21 1.50 3.45
CA GLU A 56 -12.29 0.97 2.43
C GLU A 56 -11.55 -0.28 2.92
N LEU A 57 -11.18 -0.33 4.20
CA LEU A 57 -10.54 -1.51 4.78
C LEU A 57 -11.51 -2.70 4.77
N ASP A 58 -12.75 -2.51 5.19
CA ASP A 58 -13.79 -3.56 5.18
C ASP A 58 -14.04 -4.07 3.76
N ARG A 59 -14.09 -3.18 2.76
CA ARG A 59 -14.14 -3.58 1.34
C ARG A 59 -12.93 -4.43 0.93
N ALA A 60 -11.73 -4.00 1.30
CA ALA A 60 -10.51 -4.74 0.99
C ALA A 60 -10.53 -6.15 1.62
N ILE A 61 -11.08 -6.29 2.83
CA ILE A 61 -11.26 -7.59 3.51
C ILE A 61 -12.25 -8.48 2.73
N VAL A 62 -13.41 -7.94 2.34
CA VAL A 62 -14.41 -8.67 1.54
C VAL A 62 -13.82 -9.16 0.22
N ASP A 63 -12.98 -8.34 -0.42
CA ASP A 63 -12.26 -8.66 -1.65
C ASP A 63 -11.04 -9.57 -1.44
N ARG A 64 -10.81 -10.03 -0.20
CA ARG A 64 -9.66 -10.89 0.21
C ARG A 64 -8.30 -10.27 -0.11
N LEU A 65 -8.21 -8.95 -0.03
CA LEU A 65 -6.96 -8.21 -0.12
C LEU A 65 -6.29 -8.14 1.25
N GLU A 66 -5.00 -7.81 1.26
CA GLU A 66 -4.20 -7.70 2.49
C GLU A 66 -4.58 -6.48 3.36
N GLY A 67 -5.14 -5.43 2.73
CA GLY A 67 -5.48 -4.17 3.38
C GLY A 67 -5.48 -3.01 2.40
N VAL A 68 -5.32 -1.79 2.92
CA VAL A 68 -5.34 -0.55 2.15
C VAL A 68 -4.05 0.26 2.33
N ILE A 69 -3.70 1.04 1.30
CA ILE A 69 -2.60 2.01 1.36
C ILE A 69 -3.17 3.42 1.33
N ILE A 70 -2.91 4.18 2.39
CA ILE A 70 -3.33 5.57 2.53
C ILE A 70 -2.15 6.46 2.13
N LYS A 71 -2.33 7.31 1.12
CA LYS A 71 -1.26 8.16 0.58
C LYS A 71 -1.64 9.62 0.65
N ASN A 72 -0.74 10.45 1.19
CA ASN A 72 -0.86 11.90 1.11
C ASN A 72 -0.69 12.36 -0.35
N LEU A 73 -1.70 12.99 -0.93
CA LEU A 73 -1.70 13.47 -2.32
C LEU A 73 -0.67 14.58 -2.57
N ASP A 74 -0.23 15.27 -1.52
CA ASP A 74 0.78 16.34 -1.57
C ASP A 74 2.20 15.84 -1.29
N SER A 75 2.36 14.53 -1.09
CA SER A 75 3.68 13.94 -0.90
C SER A 75 4.50 13.84 -2.19
N LYS A 76 5.76 14.25 -2.10
CA LYS A 76 6.83 13.87 -3.05
C LYS A 76 7.17 12.39 -2.88
N TYR A 77 7.80 11.80 -3.90
CA TYR A 77 8.35 10.46 -3.78
C TYR A 77 9.77 10.55 -3.21
N VAL A 78 9.99 10.05 -1.99
CA VAL A 78 11.30 10.05 -1.34
C VAL A 78 11.84 8.63 -1.28
N LEU A 79 13.04 8.45 -1.84
CA LEU A 79 13.70 7.16 -1.88
C LEU A 79 14.07 6.70 -0.47
N ASN A 80 13.81 5.42 -0.17
CA ASN A 80 14.14 4.78 1.10
C ASN A 80 13.52 5.44 2.35
N GLU A 81 12.54 6.32 2.19
CA GLU A 81 11.85 6.95 3.32
C GLU A 81 10.82 5.97 3.89
N ARG A 82 10.94 5.70 5.19
CA ARG A 82 9.89 5.05 5.99
C ARG A 82 9.25 6.14 6.84
N GLY A 83 8.13 6.69 6.35
CA GLY A 83 7.45 7.79 7.00
C GLY A 83 5.94 7.74 6.83
N ASN A 84 5.27 8.76 7.36
CA ASN A 84 3.80 8.77 7.49
C ASN A 84 3.07 9.26 6.23
N LYS A 85 3.80 9.47 5.13
CA LYS A 85 3.20 9.93 3.87
C LYS A 85 2.39 8.80 3.23
N TRP A 86 2.87 7.56 3.34
CA TRP A 86 2.29 6.36 2.76
C TRP A 86 2.13 5.33 3.87
N LEU A 87 0.91 5.20 4.37
CA LEU A 87 0.57 4.32 5.49
C LEU A 87 -0.05 3.04 4.95
N LYS A 88 0.43 1.90 5.45
CA LYS A 88 -0.20 0.60 5.25
C LYS A 88 -1.16 0.35 6.42
N LEU A 89 -2.43 0.13 6.12
CA LEU A 89 -3.42 -0.27 7.10
C LEU A 89 -3.91 -1.67 6.75
N LYS A 90 -3.80 -2.59 7.71
CA LYS A 90 -4.18 -3.98 7.57
C LYS A 90 -5.11 -4.38 8.70
N PRO A 91 -5.95 -5.41 8.51
CA PRO A 91 -6.91 -5.85 9.54
C PRO A 91 -6.22 -6.27 10.85
N ASP A 92 -5.05 -6.91 10.79
CA ASP A 92 -4.30 -7.37 11.97
C ASP A 92 -3.72 -6.21 12.82
N HIS A 93 -3.67 -4.99 12.28
CA HIS A 93 -3.34 -3.80 13.06
C HIS A 93 -4.54 -3.27 13.88
N VAL A 94 -5.76 -3.72 13.58
CA VAL A 94 -6.99 -3.31 14.25
C VAL A 94 -7.33 -4.33 15.35
N PRO A 95 -7.44 -3.91 16.63
CA PRO A 95 -7.81 -4.81 17.71
C PRO A 95 -9.14 -5.52 17.42
N GLY A 96 -9.16 -6.84 17.60
CA GLY A 96 -10.35 -7.68 17.36
C GLY A 96 -10.56 -8.14 15.90
N MET A 97 -9.71 -7.72 14.96
CA MET A 97 -9.74 -8.18 13.55
C MET A 97 -8.60 -9.16 13.21
N ARG A 98 -7.82 -9.58 14.21
CA ARG A 98 -6.74 -10.53 14.02
C ARG A 98 -7.28 -11.96 14.16
N ASP A 99 -6.89 -12.82 13.22
CA ASP A 99 -7.11 -14.26 13.37
C ASP A 99 -6.30 -14.79 14.56
N GLU A 100 -6.99 -15.45 15.49
CA GLU A 100 -6.39 -16.21 16.57
C GLU A 100 -6.32 -17.68 16.15
N LEU A 101 -5.17 -18.31 16.38
CA LEU A 101 -4.91 -19.69 16.00
C LEU A 101 -4.59 -20.50 17.26
N ASP A 102 -5.38 -21.53 17.52
CA ASP A 102 -5.08 -22.54 18.53
C ASP A 102 -4.04 -23.52 17.97
N ILE A 103 -2.81 -23.44 18.48
CA ILE A 103 -1.68 -24.26 18.00
C ILE A 103 -0.93 -24.91 19.16
N ALA A 104 -0.37 -26.09 18.90
CA ALA A 104 0.52 -26.79 19.83
C ALA A 104 1.98 -26.69 19.38
N ILE A 105 2.90 -26.43 20.32
CA ILE A 105 4.34 -26.45 20.05
C ILE A 105 4.80 -27.91 20.01
N LEU A 106 5.36 -28.35 18.88
CA LEU A 106 5.84 -29.73 18.68
C LEU A 106 7.37 -29.87 18.77
N GLY A 107 8.10 -28.76 18.73
CA GLY A 107 9.56 -28.74 18.75
C GLY A 107 10.12 -27.32 18.68
N GLY A 108 11.44 -27.19 18.79
CA GLY A 108 12.14 -25.91 18.78
C GLY A 108 13.53 -26.01 18.17
N TYR A 109 14.08 -24.87 17.77
CA TYR A 109 15.43 -24.72 17.22
C TYR A 109 16.26 -23.83 18.15
N TYR A 110 17.58 -24.07 18.25
CA TYR A 110 18.48 -23.17 18.96
C TYR A 110 18.62 -21.85 18.19
N GLY A 111 18.53 -20.73 18.92
CA GLY A 111 18.76 -19.42 18.33
C GLY A 111 20.24 -19.20 17.99
N GLU A 112 20.51 -18.40 16.97
CA GLU A 112 21.86 -17.95 16.62
C GLU A 112 21.98 -16.43 16.85
N GLY A 113 23.21 -15.93 16.98
CA GLY A 113 23.48 -14.50 17.17
C GLY A 113 22.95 -13.96 18.52
N THR A 114 22.20 -12.85 18.50
CA THR A 114 21.68 -12.20 19.71
C THR A 114 20.67 -13.04 20.49
N HIS A 115 20.15 -14.12 19.92
CA HIS A 115 19.18 -15.01 20.54
C HIS A 115 19.76 -16.41 20.84
N GLY A 116 21.09 -16.57 20.79
CA GLY A 116 21.78 -17.84 21.08
C GLY A 116 22.28 -17.99 22.52
N ARG A 117 21.71 -17.25 23.47
CA ARG A 117 22.00 -17.41 24.90
C ARG A 117 20.85 -18.11 25.61
#